data_AF-A0A703XGB6-F1
#
_entry.id   AF-A0A703XGB6-F1
#
_cell.length_a   1.000
_cell.length_b   1.000
_cell.length_c   1.000
_cell.angle_alpha   90.00
_cell.angle_beta   90.00
_cell.angle_gamma   90.00
#
_symmetry.space_group_name_H-M   'P 1'
#
loop_
_entity.id
_entity.type
_entity.pdbx_description
1 polymer ?
#
loop_
_entity_poly.entity_id
_entity_poly.type
_entity_poly.pdbx_seq_one_letter_code
_entity_poly.pdbx_strand_id
1 'polypeptide(L)'
;MSDDMSMGSPSSAGEQGVLRSMQEVAMSSQEASKMLRTYNIAWWGNNYYDVNELGHISVCPDPDVPEARVDLAKLVKAREAQGQRLPALFCFPQILQHRLRSINAAFKRARESYGYNGDYFLVYPIKVNQHRRVIESLIHSGEPLGLEAGSKAELMAVLAHAGMTRSVIVCNGYKDREYIRLALIGEKMGHKVYLVIEKMSEIAIVLEEAERLNVVPRLGVRARLAS
;
A
#
# COMPACT_ATOMS: atom_id res chain seq x y z
N MET A 1 58.99 4.11 19.14
CA MET A 1 58.00 3.46 18.26
C MET A 1 56.79 4.34 18.28
N SER A 2 56.47 4.89 17.11
CA SER A 2 55.51 5.97 16.90
C SER A 2 54.13 5.36 16.70
N ASP A 3 53.13 5.79 17.46
CA ASP A 3 51.73 5.50 17.19
C ASP A 3 51.07 6.74 16.58
N ASP A 4 50.68 6.58 15.31
CA ASP A 4 50.13 7.59 14.43
C ASP A 4 48.60 7.61 14.59
N MET A 5 48.07 8.62 15.29
CA MET A 5 46.64 8.88 15.36
C MET A 5 46.18 9.66 14.12
N SER A 6 45.70 8.93 13.11
CA SER A 6 44.97 9.53 11.99
C SER A 6 43.54 9.87 12.41
N MET A 7 43.26 11.16 12.62
CA MET A 7 41.90 11.68 12.67
C MET A 7 41.30 11.65 11.26
N GLY A 8 40.28 10.83 11.07
CA GLY A 8 39.48 10.83 9.85
C GLY A 8 38.66 12.12 9.75
N SER A 9 38.86 12.86 8.65
CA SER A 9 38.06 14.02 8.27
C SER A 9 36.60 13.61 8.03
N PRO A 10 35.59 14.34 8.53
CA PRO A 10 34.20 14.10 8.17
C PRO A 10 33.97 14.50 6.70
N SER A 11 33.46 13.57 5.89
CA SER A 11 33.06 13.86 4.51
C SER A 11 31.91 14.85 4.50
N SER A 12 32.02 15.87 3.65
CA SER A 12 30.98 16.84 3.40
C SER A 12 29.77 16.14 2.81
N ALA A 13 28.68 16.10 3.57
CA ALA A 13 27.34 15.83 3.03
C ALA A 13 27.05 16.93 2.00
N GLY A 14 27.15 16.58 0.72
CA GLY A 14 26.87 17.49 -0.38
C GLY A 14 25.45 18.03 -0.28
N GLU A 15 25.33 19.35 -0.39
CA GLU A 15 24.08 20.10 -0.51
C GLU A 15 23.22 19.49 -1.63
N GLN A 16 22.20 18.71 -1.25
CA GLN A 16 21.12 18.38 -2.18
C GLN A 16 20.21 19.59 -2.25
N GLY A 17 20.44 20.46 -3.23
CA GLY A 17 19.50 21.52 -3.57
C GLY A 17 18.10 20.96 -3.80
N VAL A 18 17.08 21.66 -3.31
CA VAL A 18 15.67 21.26 -3.43
C VAL A 18 15.29 21.17 -4.91
N LEU A 19 14.99 19.95 -5.38
CA LEU A 19 14.55 19.71 -6.76
C LEU A 19 13.16 20.31 -6.99
N ARG A 20 13.06 21.28 -7.89
CA ARG A 20 11.79 21.94 -8.25
C ARG A 20 11.08 21.23 -9.39
N SER A 21 9.76 21.37 -9.44
CA SER A 21 8.94 20.89 -10.56
C SER A 21 9.25 21.69 -11.83
N MET A 22 9.32 21.04 -12.99
CA MET A 22 9.34 21.77 -14.27
C MET A 22 8.10 22.65 -14.43
N GLN A 23 6.95 22.31 -13.84
CA GLN A 23 5.76 23.15 -13.97
C GLN A 23 5.96 24.51 -13.28
N GLU A 24 6.77 24.56 -12.23
CA GLU A 24 7.14 25.80 -11.52
C GLU A 24 8.19 26.60 -12.30
N VAL A 25 9.03 25.93 -13.10
CA VAL A 25 10.18 26.54 -13.80
C VAL A 25 9.89 26.84 -15.28
N ALA A 26 8.97 26.12 -15.93
CA ALA A 26 8.77 26.11 -17.39
C ALA A 26 7.96 27.28 -17.96
N MET A 27 7.96 28.45 -17.30
CA MET A 27 7.34 29.65 -17.86
C MET A 27 8.10 30.24 -19.09
N SER A 28 9.27 29.70 -19.46
CA SER A 28 10.16 30.31 -20.46
C SER A 28 10.50 29.47 -21.70
N SER A 29 10.15 28.17 -21.78
CA SER A 29 10.50 27.31 -22.93
C SER A 29 9.28 26.60 -23.54
N GLN A 30 9.00 26.92 -24.81
CA GLN A 30 7.84 26.43 -25.56
C GLN A 30 7.93 24.93 -25.89
N GLU A 31 9.14 24.41 -26.15
CA GLU A 31 9.37 22.99 -26.46
C GLU A 31 9.27 22.10 -25.22
N ALA A 32 9.84 22.54 -24.08
CA ALA A 32 9.71 21.84 -22.81
C ALA A 32 8.24 21.76 -22.36
N SER A 33 7.50 22.87 -22.48
CA SER A 33 6.06 22.91 -22.21
C SER A 33 5.27 21.96 -23.11
N LYS A 34 5.64 21.83 -24.39
CA LYS A 34 5.00 20.92 -25.34
C LYS A 34 5.25 19.44 -24.99
N MET A 35 6.46 19.09 -24.58
CA MET A 35 6.79 17.71 -24.17
C MET A 35 6.01 17.30 -22.91
N LEU A 36 5.96 18.15 -21.88
CA LEU A 36 5.22 17.90 -20.64
C LEU A 36 3.73 17.68 -20.90
N ARG A 37 3.15 18.49 -21.79
CA ARG A 37 1.74 18.36 -22.20
C ARG A 37 1.46 17.10 -23.01
N THR A 38 2.40 16.64 -23.83
CA THR A 38 2.20 15.41 -24.63
C THR A 38 2.10 14.18 -23.73
N TYR A 39 2.99 14.06 -22.74
CA TYR A 39 3.02 12.89 -21.84
C TYR A 39 2.00 12.95 -20.71
N ASN A 40 1.38 14.12 -20.46
CA ASN A 40 0.30 14.30 -19.50
C ASN A 40 0.63 13.75 -18.10
N ILE A 41 1.91 13.83 -17.69
CA ILE A 41 2.38 13.31 -16.39
C ILE A 41 1.62 13.96 -15.23
N ALA A 42 1.25 15.24 -15.38
CA ALA A 42 0.41 15.96 -14.42
C ALA A 42 -0.93 15.27 -14.13
N TRP A 43 -1.50 14.54 -15.09
CA TRP A 43 -2.84 13.93 -14.98
C TRP A 43 -2.83 12.57 -14.30
N TRP A 44 -1.81 11.74 -14.55
CA TRP A 44 -1.72 10.38 -14.00
C TRP A 44 -0.68 10.24 -12.88
N GLY A 45 0.28 11.16 -12.82
CA GLY A 45 1.37 11.15 -11.85
C GLY A 45 0.91 11.44 -10.43
N ASN A 46 -0.27 12.05 -10.24
CA ASN A 46 -0.91 12.33 -8.96
C ASN A 46 0.04 12.96 -7.93
N ASN A 47 0.90 13.89 -8.39
CA ASN A 47 1.97 14.55 -7.63
C ASN A 47 3.10 13.63 -7.12
N TYR A 48 3.01 12.31 -7.35
CA TYR A 48 4.10 11.38 -7.05
C TYR A 48 5.18 11.39 -8.12
N TYR A 49 4.80 11.56 -9.38
CA TYR A 49 5.73 11.59 -10.50
C TYR A 49 5.57 12.90 -11.24
N ASP A 50 6.70 13.49 -11.58
CA ASP A 50 6.76 14.76 -12.31
C ASP A 50 8.12 14.92 -12.98
N VAL A 51 8.26 15.87 -13.90
CA VAL A 51 9.56 16.20 -14.48
C VAL A 51 10.19 17.34 -13.66
N ASN A 52 11.47 17.24 -13.33
CA ASN A 52 12.21 18.26 -12.59
C ASN A 52 12.85 19.30 -13.53
N GLU A 53 13.29 20.43 -12.99
CA GLU A 53 13.92 21.53 -13.74
C GLU A 53 15.08 21.16 -14.69
N LEU A 54 15.68 19.97 -14.53
CA LEU A 54 16.73 19.43 -15.40
C LEU A 54 16.17 18.63 -16.59
N GLY A 55 14.85 18.52 -16.73
CA GLY A 55 14.18 17.70 -17.75
C GLY A 55 14.13 16.21 -17.42
N HIS A 56 14.52 15.80 -16.21
CA HIS A 56 14.48 14.40 -15.78
C HIS A 56 13.18 14.06 -15.07
N ILE A 57 12.72 12.81 -15.21
CA ILE A 57 11.62 12.32 -14.37
C ILE A 57 12.09 12.18 -12.91
N SER A 58 11.25 12.67 -12.01
CA SER A 58 11.44 12.66 -10.57
C SER A 58 10.27 11.96 -9.88
N VAL A 59 10.53 11.44 -8.69
CA VAL A 59 9.52 10.88 -7.80
C VAL A 59 9.48 11.68 -6.50
N CYS A 60 8.29 12.04 -6.05
CA CYS A 60 7.97 12.53 -4.72
C CYS A 60 7.16 11.42 -4.01
N PRO A 61 7.79 10.53 -3.23
CA PRO A 61 7.11 9.38 -2.65
C PRO A 61 5.98 9.75 -1.68
N ASP A 62 6.06 10.94 -1.07
CA ASP A 62 5.05 11.51 -0.19
C ASP A 62 4.75 12.97 -0.56
N PRO A 63 3.64 13.24 -1.27
CA PRO A 63 3.22 14.59 -1.66
C PRO A 63 2.93 15.54 -0.48
N ASP A 64 2.78 15.04 0.74
CA ASP A 64 2.65 15.88 1.95
C ASP A 64 3.97 16.62 2.26
N VAL A 65 5.10 16.13 1.72
CA VAL A 65 6.45 16.72 1.84
C VAL A 65 7.02 16.97 0.43
N PRO A 66 6.52 18.01 -0.28
CA PRO A 66 6.79 18.20 -1.71
C PRO A 66 8.27 18.42 -2.06
N GLU A 67 9.09 18.85 -1.09
CA GLU A 67 10.54 18.99 -1.20
C GLU A 67 11.30 17.65 -1.19
N ALA A 68 10.69 16.57 -0.69
CA ALA A 68 11.29 15.24 -0.62
C ALA A 68 11.25 14.51 -1.98
N ARG A 69 11.91 15.09 -2.98
CA ARG A 69 11.96 14.60 -4.36
C ARG A 69 13.27 13.90 -4.67
N VAL A 70 13.17 12.86 -5.50
CA VAL A 70 14.30 12.09 -5.99
C VAL A 70 14.30 12.09 -7.51
N ASP A 71 15.40 12.52 -8.12
CA ASP A 71 15.63 12.38 -9.56
C ASP A 71 15.86 10.89 -9.90
N LEU A 72 14.92 10.29 -10.63
CA LEU A 72 14.97 8.86 -10.95
C LEU A 72 16.10 8.53 -11.92
N ALA A 73 16.44 9.43 -12.85
CA ALA A 73 17.53 9.21 -13.79
C ALA A 73 18.87 9.15 -13.05
N LYS A 74 19.08 10.05 -12.07
CA LYS A 74 20.25 10.02 -11.18
C LYS A 74 20.26 8.78 -10.29
N LEU A 75 19.10 8.39 -9.72
CA LEU A 75 18.99 7.19 -8.89
C LEU A 75 19.39 5.92 -9.65
N VAL A 76 18.89 5.75 -10.87
CA VAL A 76 19.21 4.57 -11.70
C VAL A 76 20.71 4.52 -12.00
N LYS A 77 21.31 5.62 -12.47
CA LYS A 77 22.76 5.69 -12.75
C LYS A 77 23.60 5.40 -11.51
N ALA A 78 23.21 5.94 -10.35
CA ALA A 78 23.91 5.69 -9.10
C ALA A 78 23.85 4.21 -8.68
N ARG A 79 22.71 3.54 -8.88
CA ARG A 79 22.55 2.11 -8.56
C ARG A 79 23.30 1.22 -9.54
N GLU A 80 23.27 1.56 -10.83
CA GLU A 80 24.04 0.85 -11.86
C GLU A 80 25.55 0.92 -11.58
N ALA A 81 26.07 2.09 -11.20
CA ALA A 81 27.46 2.26 -10.78
C ALA A 81 27.81 1.46 -9.51
N GLN A 82 26.82 1.16 -8.66
CA GLN A 82 26.95 0.27 -7.49
C GLN A 82 26.76 -1.22 -7.84
N GLY A 83 26.67 -1.58 -9.12
CA GLY A 83 26.55 -2.95 -9.59
C GLY A 83 25.12 -3.49 -9.67
N GLN A 84 24.09 -2.64 -9.51
CA GLN A 84 22.71 -3.04 -9.73
C GLN A 84 22.49 -3.43 -11.19
N ARG A 85 22.00 -4.66 -11.42
CA ARG A 85 21.64 -5.12 -12.76
C ARG A 85 20.28 -4.59 -13.20
N LEU A 86 20.15 -4.31 -14.49
CA LEU A 86 18.89 -3.98 -15.16
C LEU A 86 18.37 -5.22 -15.93
N PRO A 87 17.04 -5.41 -16.08
CA PRO A 87 15.96 -4.54 -15.60
C PRO A 87 15.77 -4.60 -14.07
N ALA A 88 15.40 -3.46 -13.47
CA ALA A 88 15.14 -3.34 -12.04
C ALA A 88 13.75 -2.76 -11.76
N LEU A 89 13.10 -3.23 -10.69
CA LEU A 89 11.80 -2.73 -10.22
C LEU A 89 12.00 -1.83 -9.00
N PHE A 90 11.89 -0.52 -9.22
CA PHE A 90 11.91 0.46 -8.13
C PHE A 90 10.53 0.59 -7.52
N CYS A 91 10.50 0.68 -6.20
CA CYS A 91 9.25 0.69 -5.46
C CYS A 91 9.35 1.61 -4.26
N PHE A 92 8.28 2.38 -4.05
CA PHE A 92 8.23 3.45 -3.06
C PHE A 92 7.11 3.16 -2.06
N PRO A 93 7.38 2.43 -0.96
CA PRO A 93 6.43 2.15 0.12
C PRO A 93 5.64 3.37 0.61
N GLN A 94 6.28 4.53 0.65
CA GLN A 94 5.66 5.79 1.09
C GLN A 94 4.44 6.17 0.22
N ILE A 95 4.48 5.85 -1.08
CA ILE A 95 3.35 6.09 -1.98
C ILE A 95 2.13 5.28 -1.51
N LEU A 96 2.32 4.02 -1.10
CA LEU A 96 1.23 3.17 -0.61
C LEU A 96 0.60 3.75 0.66
N GLN A 97 1.44 4.23 1.58
CA GLN A 97 1.00 4.86 2.82
C GLN A 97 0.20 6.15 2.52
N HIS A 98 0.74 7.05 1.70
CA HIS A 98 0.02 8.26 1.30
C HIS A 98 -1.29 7.95 0.55
N ARG A 99 -1.31 6.93 -0.32
CA ARG A 99 -2.55 6.50 -1.01
C ARG A 99 -3.62 6.03 -0.03
N LEU A 100 -3.23 5.27 0.98
CA LEU A 100 -4.13 4.81 2.03
C LEU A 100 -4.70 5.99 2.83
N ARG A 101 -3.83 6.91 3.30
CA ARG A 101 -4.25 8.17 3.96
C ARG A 101 -5.21 8.98 3.08
N SER A 102 -4.88 9.14 1.80
CA SER A 102 -5.69 9.90 0.83
C SER A 102 -7.11 9.35 0.66
N ILE A 103 -7.25 8.02 0.57
CA ILE A 103 -8.56 7.37 0.43
C ILE A 103 -9.36 7.53 1.73
N ASN A 104 -8.76 7.26 2.89
CA ASN A 104 -9.41 7.48 4.18
C ASN A 104 -9.84 8.93 4.38
N ALA A 105 -9.00 9.90 4.01
CA ALA A 105 -9.32 11.32 4.08
C ALA A 105 -10.46 11.71 3.12
N ALA A 106 -10.54 11.12 1.92
CA ALA A 106 -11.64 11.35 1.00
C ALA A 106 -12.99 10.87 1.56
N PHE A 107 -13.04 9.65 2.12
CA PHE A 107 -14.25 9.14 2.76
C PHE A 107 -14.61 9.91 4.04
N LYS A 108 -13.62 10.32 4.83
CA LYS A 108 -13.83 11.18 6.00
C LYS A 108 -14.50 12.50 5.60
N ARG A 109 -13.96 13.20 4.61
CA ARG A 109 -14.57 14.45 4.08
C ARG A 109 -16.00 14.24 3.58
N ALA A 110 -16.26 13.15 2.87
CA ALA A 110 -17.60 12.84 2.38
C ALA A 110 -18.58 12.56 3.54
N ARG A 111 -18.15 11.80 4.56
CA ARG A 111 -18.94 11.52 5.76
C ARG A 111 -19.30 12.80 6.51
N GLU A 112 -18.31 13.65 6.76
CA GLU A 112 -18.50 14.93 7.46
C GLU A 112 -19.43 15.86 6.67
N SER A 113 -19.23 15.96 5.35
CA SER A 113 -20.07 16.80 4.49
C SER A 113 -21.53 16.33 4.43
N TYR A 114 -21.80 15.03 4.56
CA TYR A 114 -23.15 14.47 4.51
C TYR A 114 -23.80 14.34 5.90
N GLY A 115 -23.00 14.33 6.97
CA GLY A 115 -23.47 13.97 8.32
C GLY A 115 -23.65 12.46 8.53
N TYR A 116 -22.82 11.63 7.88
CA TYR A 116 -22.89 10.17 8.03
C TYR A 116 -22.17 9.71 9.32
N ASN A 117 -22.94 9.11 10.24
CA ASN A 117 -22.43 8.72 11.56
C ASN A 117 -21.69 7.37 11.60
N GLY A 118 -21.74 6.57 10.53
CA GLY A 118 -21.03 5.29 10.48
C GLY A 118 -19.54 5.47 10.18
N ASP A 119 -18.72 4.50 10.61
CA ASP A 119 -17.28 4.50 10.38
C ASP A 119 -16.86 4.02 9.00
N TYR A 120 -15.65 4.39 8.62
CA TYR A 120 -15.00 3.96 7.38
C TYR A 120 -13.56 3.52 7.66
N PHE A 121 -13.17 2.42 7.04
CA PHE A 121 -11.79 2.00 6.91
C PHE A 121 -11.64 1.19 5.62
N LEU A 122 -10.45 1.17 5.04
CA LEU A 122 -10.18 0.40 3.82
C LEU A 122 -9.99 -1.09 4.16
N VAL A 123 -10.46 -1.98 3.28
CA VAL A 123 -10.06 -3.39 3.28
C VAL A 123 -9.25 -3.65 2.01
N TYR A 124 -7.98 -4.02 2.15
CA TYR A 124 -7.08 -4.27 1.01
C TYR A 124 -7.19 -5.73 0.53
N PRO A 125 -7.65 -5.98 -0.71
CA PRO A 125 -7.72 -7.31 -1.28
C PRO A 125 -6.35 -7.78 -1.75
N ILE A 126 -5.75 -8.74 -1.04
CA ILE A 126 -4.35 -9.11 -1.30
C ILE A 126 -4.15 -9.77 -2.67
N LYS A 127 -5.24 -10.24 -3.31
CA LYS A 127 -5.23 -10.75 -4.69
C LYS A 127 -4.59 -9.82 -5.72
N VAL A 128 -4.62 -8.51 -5.45
CA VAL A 128 -4.05 -7.50 -6.36
C VAL A 128 -2.52 -7.50 -6.31
N ASN A 129 -1.94 -7.65 -5.12
CA ASN A 129 -0.51 -7.78 -4.92
C ASN A 129 -0.22 -8.36 -3.52
N GLN A 130 0.23 -9.62 -3.50
CA GLN A 130 0.51 -10.40 -2.29
C GLN A 130 1.92 -10.16 -1.74
N HIS A 131 2.74 -9.33 -2.39
CA HIS A 131 4.14 -9.15 -2.01
C HIS A 131 4.24 -8.55 -0.60
N ARG A 132 5.03 -9.20 0.27
CA ARG A 132 5.24 -8.80 1.68
C ARG A 132 5.42 -7.29 1.87
N ARG A 133 6.31 -6.68 1.08
CA ARG A 133 6.55 -5.23 1.07
C ARG A 133 5.26 -4.40 0.95
N VAL A 134 4.31 -4.78 0.10
CA VAL A 134 3.04 -4.04 -0.07
C VAL A 134 2.18 -4.18 1.17
N ILE A 135 1.97 -5.42 1.63
CA ILE A 135 1.13 -5.70 2.80
C ILE A 135 1.69 -5.02 4.05
N GLU A 136 3.00 -5.15 4.30
CA GLU A 136 3.66 -4.49 5.44
C GLU A 136 3.60 -2.97 5.34
N SER A 137 3.78 -2.38 4.15
CA SER A 137 3.69 -0.92 4.01
C SER A 137 2.31 -0.38 4.39
N LEU A 138 1.26 -1.13 4.04
CA LEU A 138 -0.12 -0.77 4.35
C LEU A 138 -0.45 -0.97 5.83
N ILE A 139 -0.05 -2.10 6.43
CA ILE A 139 -0.26 -2.38 7.86
C ILE A 139 0.46 -1.34 8.74
N HIS A 140 1.69 -0.94 8.40
CA HIS A 140 2.48 0.01 9.18
C HIS A 140 2.19 1.49 8.83
N SER A 141 1.13 1.77 8.08
CA SER A 141 0.77 3.15 7.68
C SER A 141 0.21 4.01 8.83
N GLY A 142 -0.24 3.38 9.93
CA GLY A 142 -0.94 4.04 11.04
C GLY A 142 -2.43 4.28 10.80
N GLU A 143 -2.93 4.01 9.59
CA GLU A 143 -4.34 4.13 9.22
C GLU A 143 -5.12 2.84 9.54
N PRO A 144 -6.40 2.93 9.96
CA PRO A 144 -7.26 1.75 10.08
C PRO A 144 -7.36 1.00 8.74
N LEU A 145 -7.03 -0.29 8.77
CA LEU A 145 -6.96 -1.16 7.59
C LEU A 145 -7.41 -2.58 7.93
N GLY A 146 -8.19 -3.19 7.03
CA GLY A 146 -8.43 -4.63 6.99
C GLY A 146 -7.76 -5.29 5.79
N LEU A 147 -7.69 -6.62 5.80
CA LEU A 147 -7.18 -7.42 4.69
C LEU A 147 -8.28 -8.35 4.17
N GLU A 148 -8.38 -8.50 2.85
CA GLU A 148 -9.27 -9.47 2.21
C GLU A 148 -8.48 -10.60 1.56
N ALA A 149 -8.92 -11.83 1.83
CA ALA A 149 -8.42 -13.06 1.23
C ALA A 149 -9.52 -13.69 0.38
N GLY A 150 -9.19 -14.05 -0.86
CA GLY A 150 -10.08 -14.73 -1.81
C GLY A 150 -9.80 -16.23 -1.94
N SER A 151 -8.82 -16.78 -1.19
CA SER A 151 -8.48 -18.20 -1.21
C SER A 151 -7.84 -18.65 0.10
N LYS A 152 -7.75 -19.97 0.31
CA LYS A 152 -7.07 -20.56 1.48
C LYS A 152 -5.59 -20.12 1.59
N ALA A 153 -4.87 -20.09 0.46
CA ALA A 153 -3.47 -19.67 0.42
C ALA A 153 -3.32 -18.18 0.78
N GLU A 154 -4.24 -17.35 0.27
CA GLU A 154 -4.29 -15.93 0.63
C GLU A 154 -4.61 -15.72 2.12
N LEU A 155 -5.55 -16.49 2.70
CA LEU A 155 -5.84 -16.42 4.13
C LEU A 155 -4.59 -16.77 4.97
N MET A 156 -3.83 -17.79 4.59
CA MET A 156 -2.58 -18.13 5.26
C MET A 156 -1.58 -16.97 5.21
N ALA A 157 -1.42 -16.33 4.05
CA ALA A 157 -0.55 -15.16 3.91
C ALA A 157 -1.04 -13.98 4.76
N VAL A 158 -2.35 -13.72 4.79
CA VAL A 158 -2.96 -12.68 5.62
C VAL A 158 -2.71 -12.94 7.11
N LEU A 159 -2.93 -14.16 7.60
CA LEU A 159 -2.67 -14.52 9.00
C LEU A 159 -1.19 -14.41 9.35
N ALA A 160 -0.29 -14.81 8.43
CA ALA A 160 1.15 -14.66 8.62
C ALA A 160 1.60 -13.19 8.75
N HIS A 161 0.97 -12.28 8.00
CA HIS A 161 1.30 -10.85 8.06
C HIS A 161 0.57 -10.09 9.19
N ALA A 162 -0.63 -10.52 9.59
CA ALA A 162 -1.36 -9.91 10.70
C ALA A 162 -0.63 -10.11 12.04
N GLY A 163 0.06 -11.23 12.21
CA GLY A 163 0.88 -11.52 13.39
C GLY A 163 0.09 -11.40 14.70
N MET A 164 0.62 -10.67 15.68
CA MET A 164 -0.04 -10.45 16.97
C MET A 164 -1.02 -9.26 16.96
N THR A 165 -1.08 -8.50 15.87
CA THR A 165 -1.96 -7.34 15.77
C THR A 165 -3.37 -7.80 15.45
N ARG A 166 -4.34 -7.34 16.24
CA ARG A 166 -5.76 -7.63 16.03
C ARG A 166 -6.27 -6.93 14.76
N SER A 167 -6.14 -7.60 13.62
CA SER A 167 -6.61 -7.11 12.33
C SER A 167 -8.04 -7.55 11.98
N VAL A 168 -8.70 -6.76 11.14
CA VAL A 168 -9.93 -7.17 10.45
C VAL A 168 -9.53 -7.97 9.20
N ILE A 169 -10.10 -9.16 9.06
CA ILE A 169 -9.88 -10.05 7.92
C ILE A 169 -11.23 -10.36 7.28
N VAL A 170 -11.33 -10.26 5.97
CA VAL A 170 -12.53 -10.62 5.21
C VAL A 170 -12.20 -11.82 4.32
N CYS A 171 -12.93 -12.92 4.49
CA CYS A 171 -12.74 -14.16 3.74
C CYS A 171 -13.79 -14.29 2.65
N ASN A 172 -13.38 -14.08 1.40
CA ASN A 172 -14.14 -14.33 0.19
C ASN A 172 -13.61 -15.57 -0.55
N GLY A 173 -14.21 -15.86 -1.70
CA GLY A 173 -13.87 -16.95 -2.60
C GLY A 173 -14.59 -18.24 -2.28
N TYR A 174 -14.20 -19.31 -2.98
CA TYR A 174 -14.69 -20.65 -2.73
C TYR A 174 -14.11 -21.21 -1.43
N LYS A 175 -14.97 -21.68 -0.52
CA LYS A 175 -14.56 -22.13 0.82
C LYS A 175 -14.82 -23.62 0.97
N ASP A 176 -13.74 -24.39 1.07
CA ASP A 176 -13.79 -25.77 1.55
C ASP A 176 -13.78 -25.79 3.08
N ARG A 177 -13.93 -26.99 3.66
CA ARG A 177 -13.94 -27.18 5.12
C ARG A 177 -12.63 -26.71 5.76
N GLU A 178 -11.49 -26.88 5.09
CA GLU A 178 -10.19 -26.47 5.63
C GLU A 178 -10.05 -24.94 5.69
N TYR A 179 -10.46 -24.22 4.64
CA TYR A 179 -10.49 -22.76 4.63
C TYR A 179 -11.41 -22.24 5.75
N ILE A 180 -12.62 -22.80 5.90
CA ILE A 180 -13.54 -22.42 6.98
C ILE A 180 -12.89 -22.61 8.35
N ARG A 181 -12.28 -23.78 8.60
CA ARG A 181 -11.57 -24.06 9.86
C ARG A 181 -10.46 -23.06 10.11
N LEU A 182 -9.65 -22.75 9.10
CA LEU A 182 -8.56 -21.78 9.22
C LEU A 182 -9.08 -20.37 9.56
N ALA A 183 -10.18 -19.94 8.94
CA ALA A 183 -10.81 -18.66 9.24
C ALA A 183 -11.34 -18.59 10.69
N LEU A 184 -11.98 -19.66 11.16
CA LEU A 184 -12.47 -19.75 12.54
C LEU A 184 -11.33 -19.80 13.57
N ILE A 185 -10.22 -20.49 13.24
CA ILE A 185 -9.00 -20.46 14.05
C ILE A 185 -8.46 -19.02 14.12
N GLY A 186 -8.47 -18.28 13.00
CA GLY A 186 -8.10 -16.86 12.98
C GLY A 186 -8.95 -16.00 13.91
N GLU A 187 -10.28 -16.20 13.97
CA GLU A 187 -11.15 -15.51 14.95
C GLU A 187 -10.77 -15.93 16.38
N LYS A 188 -10.48 -17.21 16.62
CA LYS A 188 -10.06 -17.72 17.94
C LYS A 188 -8.70 -17.18 18.39
N MET A 189 -7.81 -16.85 17.45
CA MET A 189 -6.54 -16.15 17.71
C MET A 189 -6.73 -14.67 18.06
N GLY A 190 -7.95 -14.14 17.97
CA GLY A 190 -8.32 -12.79 18.37
C GLY A 190 -8.54 -11.82 17.22
N HIS A 191 -8.26 -12.21 15.97
CA HIS A 191 -8.61 -11.38 14.81
C HIS A 191 -10.13 -11.21 14.68
N LYS A 192 -10.57 -10.22 13.90
CA LYS A 192 -11.98 -10.07 13.52
C LYS A 192 -12.14 -10.61 12.10
N VAL A 193 -12.44 -11.90 11.97
CA VAL A 193 -12.51 -12.63 10.70
C VAL A 193 -13.96 -12.74 10.24
N TYR A 194 -14.31 -12.03 9.18
CA TYR A 194 -15.63 -12.09 8.54
C TYR A 194 -15.62 -13.17 7.46
N LEU A 195 -16.36 -14.26 7.69
CA LEU A 195 -16.63 -15.30 6.69
C LEU A 195 -17.81 -14.87 5.82
N VAL A 196 -17.54 -14.43 4.59
CA VAL A 196 -18.58 -13.98 3.66
C VAL A 196 -19.22 -15.17 2.98
N ILE A 197 -20.49 -15.43 3.27
CA ILE A 197 -21.27 -16.50 2.61
C ILE A 197 -21.57 -16.09 1.17
N GLU A 198 -21.06 -16.87 0.22
CA GLU A 198 -21.27 -16.66 -1.22
C GLU A 198 -22.18 -17.74 -1.83
N LYS A 199 -22.21 -18.92 -1.21
CA LYS A 199 -23.10 -20.04 -1.58
C LYS A 199 -23.84 -20.53 -0.35
N MET A 200 -25.13 -20.83 -0.51
CA MET A 200 -25.95 -21.35 0.59
C MET A 200 -25.39 -22.63 1.21
N SER A 201 -24.68 -23.47 0.45
CA SER A 201 -24.03 -24.68 0.99
C SER A 201 -22.92 -24.39 2.00
N GLU A 202 -22.32 -23.19 1.99
CA GLU A 202 -21.23 -22.83 2.90
C GLU A 202 -21.72 -22.69 4.34
N ILE A 203 -22.96 -22.23 4.56
CA ILE A 203 -23.47 -21.94 5.91
C ILE A 203 -23.49 -23.18 6.80
N ALA A 204 -23.89 -24.34 6.24
CA ALA A 204 -23.95 -25.59 6.97
C ALA A 204 -22.57 -26.01 7.46
N ILE A 205 -21.55 -25.88 6.60
CA ILE A 205 -20.16 -26.22 6.94
C ILE A 205 -19.61 -25.24 7.99
N VAL A 206 -19.92 -23.94 7.86
CA VAL A 206 -19.47 -22.94 8.84
C VAL A 206 -20.05 -23.20 10.23
N LEU A 207 -21.36 -23.49 10.32
CA LEU A 207 -22.00 -23.78 11.61
C LEU A 207 -21.44 -25.05 12.25
N GLU A 208 -21.27 -26.13 11.48
CA GLU A 208 -20.70 -27.37 11.98
C GLU A 208 -19.26 -27.18 12.50
N GLU A 209 -18.40 -26.50 11.74
CA GLU A 209 -17.02 -26.26 12.16
C GLU A 209 -16.91 -25.26 13.31
N ALA A 210 -17.81 -24.27 13.39
CA ALA A 210 -17.89 -23.33 14.49
C ALA A 210 -18.22 -24.04 15.81
N GLU A 211 -19.20 -24.95 15.80
CA GLU A 211 -19.53 -25.80 16.96
C GLU A 211 -18.35 -26.69 17.34
N ARG A 212 -17.73 -27.37 16.37
CA ARG A 212 -16.57 -28.24 16.60
C ARG A 212 -15.38 -27.52 17.21
N LEU A 213 -15.13 -26.27 16.81
CA LEU A 213 -14.01 -25.46 17.30
C LEU A 213 -14.38 -24.63 18.54
N ASN A 214 -15.65 -24.63 18.93
CA ASN A 214 -16.23 -23.78 19.96
C ASN A 214 -15.88 -22.29 19.74
N VAL A 215 -16.21 -21.78 18.55
CA VAL A 215 -15.98 -20.39 18.13
C VAL A 215 -17.31 -19.80 17.68
N VAL A 216 -17.63 -18.58 18.12
CA VAL A 216 -18.78 -17.84 17.59
C VAL A 216 -18.39 -17.26 16.23
N PRO A 217 -18.97 -17.75 15.11
CA PRO A 217 -18.55 -17.33 13.79
C PRO A 217 -19.08 -15.93 13.48
N ARG A 218 -18.23 -15.10 12.86
CA ARG A 218 -18.63 -13.78 12.35
C ARG A 218 -18.89 -13.88 10.86
N LEU A 219 -20.15 -13.70 10.48
CA LEU A 219 -20.61 -13.93 9.12
C LEU A 219 -20.87 -12.62 8.38
N GLY A 220 -20.58 -12.63 7.08
CA GLY A 220 -21.10 -11.68 6.11
C GLY A 220 -21.92 -12.41 5.05
N VAL A 221 -22.67 -11.69 4.23
CA VAL A 221 -23.42 -12.27 3.10
C VAL A 221 -23.12 -11.49 1.83
N ARG A 222 -22.85 -12.20 0.73
CA ARG A 222 -22.71 -11.61 -0.59
C ARG A 222 -24.01 -11.77 -1.37
N ALA A 223 -24.79 -10.70 -1.44
CA ALA A 223 -26.03 -10.68 -2.22
C ALA A 223 -25.72 -10.58 -3.73
N ARG A 224 -26.56 -11.22 -4.56
CA ARG A 224 -26.58 -10.99 -6.01
C ARG A 224 -27.38 -9.71 -6.29
N LEU A 225 -26.80 -8.80 -7.05
CA LEU A 225 -27.51 -7.61 -7.53
C LEU A 225 -28.21 -7.97 -8.84
N ALA A 226 -29.44 -7.48 -9.02
CA ALA A 226 -30.28 -7.76 -10.18
C ALA A 226 -30.00 -6.85 -11.39
N SER A 227 -28.94 -6.04 -11.31
CA SER A 227 -28.53 -5.05 -12.31
C SER A 227 -27.54 -5.63 -13.32
#